data_AF-A0A942F9X9-F1
#
_entry.id   AF-A0A942F9X9-F1
#
_cell.length_a   1.000
_cell.length_b   1.000
_cell.length_c   1.000
_cell.angle_alpha   90.00
_cell.angle_beta   90.00
_cell.angle_gamma   90.00
#
_symmetry.space_group_name_H-M   'P 1'
#
loop_
_entity.id
_entity.type
_entity.pdbx_description
1 polymer ?
#
loop_
_entity_poly.entity_id
_entity_poly.type
_entity_poly.pdbx_seq_one_letter_code
_entity_poly.pdbx_strand_id
1 'polypeptide(L)'
;MSKSLLNVIGVFILALVLMNLTTNNPTWKNLKVKAQYYSNTNKPREVEKCYQELLQNDSGNIEDHYAYIHSHYKIPKRERIGKGNWIYRDDSTIRNYYFAKSQMHQNPEHDYGYYGLGLCASLENDYNAAMLCYDSVGNRKLNYLNNSIGYIYLQENNLQKAETYFRKEIANHGNLSGAYTNLIHVLLQEKRFDELNSLIRDTATNKFFTYNQERSTYFLQGKTFGYFNTIFHRFTGSVNSYGIFGALLILLCWLFFLRKIDVYENEKWKYLLLTCGLGMLLTFGTYLISDFITEYLNFRLNGNVINDFFYAIFGIGAVEEFVKFLPLLVMLLFTKEVNEPIDYIIFASVSALGFAFVENLMYFNENQLFIIHGRALSSVISHMFDASVIGYGLILCRYKYHGNIILSFLIAFLIAAFAHGFYDFWLINDYVKDYGVITFIFMIFTFVWYNIFISNALNNSTFFNKKKILNAEKLKDYLLYSLSSVILLEYLIMSYKYGPTAGNWTLFKSLYSGAFIIFLLSTRLSNFPVKQGEWRPLFDWITKNND
;
A
#
# COMPACT_ATOMS: atom_id res chain seq x y z
N MET A 1 -20.46 -24.86 15.41
CA MET A 1 -19.63 -24.38 14.27
C MET A 1 -20.38 -24.68 12.98
N SER A 2 -20.53 -23.74 12.04
CA SER A 2 -21.28 -24.03 10.80
C SER A 2 -20.55 -25.07 9.94
N LYS A 3 -21.29 -25.85 9.14
CA LYS A 3 -20.72 -26.85 8.21
C LYS A 3 -19.67 -26.21 7.28
N SER A 4 -19.93 -24.98 6.84
CA SER A 4 -19.02 -24.24 5.97
C SER A 4 -17.69 -23.88 6.65
N LEU A 5 -17.71 -23.53 7.92
CA LEU A 5 -16.49 -23.26 8.68
C LEU A 5 -15.67 -24.55 8.92
N LEU A 6 -16.34 -25.68 9.18
CA LEU A 6 -15.68 -26.99 9.24
C LEU A 6 -14.98 -27.34 7.92
N ASN A 7 -15.65 -27.12 6.78
CA ASN A 7 -15.07 -27.36 5.46
C ASN A 7 -13.83 -26.50 5.22
N VAL A 8 -13.90 -25.19 5.53
CA VAL A 8 -12.75 -24.28 5.43
C VAL A 8 -11.59 -24.82 6.26
N ILE A 9 -11.81 -25.12 7.53
CA ILE A 9 -10.75 -25.65 8.42
C ILE A 9 -10.16 -26.95 7.88
N GLY A 10 -10.98 -27.86 7.36
CA GLY A 10 -10.52 -29.10 6.75
C GLY A 10 -9.59 -28.88 5.56
N VAL A 11 -9.93 -27.93 4.67
CA VAL A 11 -9.08 -27.56 3.51
C VAL A 11 -7.76 -26.95 3.97
N PHE A 12 -7.77 -26.07 4.99
CA PHE A 12 -6.54 -25.49 5.53
C PHE A 12 -5.63 -26.54 6.16
N ILE A 13 -6.18 -27.47 6.94
CA ILE A 13 -5.40 -28.58 7.53
C ILE A 13 -4.80 -29.45 6.43
N LEU A 14 -5.59 -29.81 5.41
CA LEU A 14 -5.10 -30.60 4.28
C LEU A 14 -3.95 -29.88 3.54
N ALA A 15 -4.12 -28.60 3.24
CA ALA A 15 -3.08 -27.80 2.59
C ALA A 15 -1.82 -27.69 3.46
N LEU A 16 -1.98 -27.47 4.77
CA LEU A 16 -0.88 -27.43 5.72
C LEU A 16 -0.07 -28.72 5.69
N VAL A 17 -0.75 -29.87 5.80
CA VAL A 17 -0.09 -31.19 5.76
C VAL A 17 0.60 -31.41 4.42
N LEU A 18 -0.08 -31.15 3.30
CA LEU A 18 0.48 -31.36 1.97
C LEU A 18 1.73 -30.52 1.72
N MET A 19 1.71 -29.22 2.04
CA MET A 19 2.87 -28.35 1.81
C MET A 19 4.05 -28.75 2.69
N ASN A 20 3.82 -29.10 3.96
CA ASN A 20 4.90 -29.53 4.85
C ASN A 20 5.50 -30.90 4.48
N LEU A 21 4.77 -31.75 3.74
CA LEU A 21 5.27 -33.04 3.23
C LEU A 21 5.95 -32.93 1.86
N THR A 22 5.53 -31.99 1.01
CA THR A 22 5.97 -31.90 -0.40
C THR A 22 7.01 -30.83 -0.67
N THR A 23 7.18 -29.87 0.24
CA THR A 23 8.14 -28.77 0.07
C THR A 23 9.21 -28.78 1.15
N ASN A 24 10.44 -28.41 0.77
CA ASN A 24 11.57 -28.29 1.68
C ASN A 24 11.89 -26.82 1.95
N ASN A 25 12.39 -26.54 3.16
CA ASN A 25 12.91 -25.21 3.45
C ASN A 25 14.20 -24.94 2.66
N PRO A 26 14.42 -23.70 2.18
CA PRO A 26 15.61 -23.34 1.44
C PRO A 26 16.89 -23.45 2.28
N THR A 27 17.98 -23.88 1.65
CA THR A 27 19.35 -23.83 2.18
C THR A 27 20.09 -22.63 1.61
N TRP A 28 20.90 -21.96 2.42
CA TRP A 28 21.53 -20.69 2.05
C TRP A 28 22.96 -20.89 1.54
N LYS A 29 23.28 -20.30 0.38
CA LYS A 29 24.65 -20.29 -0.16
C LYS A 29 25.60 -19.38 0.62
N ASN A 30 25.09 -18.25 1.13
CA ASN A 30 25.83 -17.30 1.96
C ASN A 30 24.85 -16.45 2.81
N LEU A 31 25.41 -15.66 3.74
CA LEU A 31 24.64 -14.80 4.64
C LEU A 31 23.91 -13.64 3.93
N LYS A 32 24.43 -13.12 2.81
CA LYS A 32 23.75 -12.06 2.04
C LYS A 32 22.46 -12.56 1.39
N VAL A 33 22.48 -13.76 0.83
CA VAL A 33 21.28 -14.43 0.27
C VAL A 33 20.28 -14.75 1.39
N LYS A 34 20.76 -15.18 2.57
CA LYS A 34 19.92 -15.40 3.76
C LYS A 34 19.27 -14.10 4.25
N ALA A 35 20.01 -13.00 4.27
CA ALA A 35 19.50 -11.67 4.62
C ALA A 35 18.43 -11.21 3.62
N GLN A 36 18.65 -11.41 2.32
CA GLN A 36 17.67 -11.07 1.28
C GLN A 36 16.36 -11.86 1.46
N TYR A 37 16.45 -13.16 1.76
CA TYR A 37 15.28 -13.96 2.08
C TYR A 37 14.50 -13.44 3.30
N TYR A 38 15.20 -13.08 4.38
CA TYR A 38 14.54 -12.53 5.56
C TYR A 38 13.92 -11.16 5.30
N SER A 39 14.54 -10.35 4.42
CA SER A 39 13.94 -9.11 3.94
C SER A 39 12.63 -9.39 3.19
N ASN A 40 12.63 -10.37 2.28
CA ASN A 40 11.46 -10.72 1.46
C ASN A 40 10.33 -11.41 2.25
N THR A 41 10.65 -11.99 3.41
CA THR A 41 9.68 -12.61 4.32
C THR A 41 9.31 -11.71 5.51
N ASN A 42 9.65 -10.43 5.45
CA ASN A 42 9.35 -9.40 6.45
C ASN A 42 9.84 -9.74 7.86
N LYS A 43 11.13 -10.10 7.98
CA LYS A 43 11.82 -10.44 9.23
C LYS A 43 13.05 -9.55 9.46
N PRO A 44 12.87 -8.24 9.73
CA PRO A 44 13.97 -7.27 9.79
C PRO A 44 15.03 -7.59 10.86
N ARG A 45 14.64 -8.16 12.02
CA ARG A 45 15.60 -8.60 13.07
C ARG A 45 16.52 -9.74 12.60
N GLU A 46 16.04 -10.62 11.73
CA GLU A 46 16.87 -11.70 11.18
C GLU A 46 17.80 -11.18 10.07
N VAL A 47 17.39 -10.12 9.35
CA VAL A 47 18.27 -9.40 8.41
C VAL A 47 19.43 -8.76 9.18
N GLU A 48 19.13 -8.05 10.27
CA GLU A 48 20.13 -7.43 11.15
C GLU A 48 21.16 -8.45 11.65
N LYS A 49 20.69 -9.59 12.18
CA LYS A 49 21.59 -10.68 12.64
C LYS A 49 22.50 -11.19 11.54
N CYS A 50 22.03 -11.32 10.30
CA CYS A 50 22.86 -11.78 9.19
C CYS A 50 24.01 -10.80 8.91
N TYR A 51 23.75 -9.48 8.95
CA TYR A 51 24.80 -8.48 8.76
C TYR A 51 25.72 -8.36 9.98
N GLN A 52 25.19 -8.56 11.20
CA GLN A 52 26.02 -8.66 12.39
C GLN A 52 27.00 -9.84 12.30
N GLU A 53 26.55 -11.00 11.83
CA GLU A 53 27.40 -12.19 11.62
C GLU A 53 28.42 -11.98 10.49
N LEU A 54 28.05 -11.27 9.41
CA LEU A 54 28.99 -10.87 8.37
C LEU A 54 30.12 -9.99 8.94
N LEU A 55 29.78 -8.98 9.75
CA LEU A 55 30.76 -8.07 10.35
C LEU A 55 31.62 -8.70 11.45
N GLN A 56 31.15 -9.79 12.07
CA GLN A 56 31.98 -10.60 12.97
C GLN A 56 33.04 -11.40 12.21
N ASN A 57 32.73 -11.83 10.99
CA ASN A 57 33.64 -12.59 10.12
C ASN A 57 34.61 -11.66 9.36
N ASP A 58 34.13 -10.53 8.88
CA ASP A 58 34.91 -9.51 8.17
C ASP A 58 34.43 -8.10 8.56
N SER A 59 35.15 -7.46 9.49
CA SER A 59 34.88 -6.09 9.94
C SER A 59 35.40 -5.03 8.96
N GLY A 60 36.12 -5.44 7.91
CA GLY A 60 36.80 -4.60 6.93
C GLY A 60 35.90 -4.06 5.83
N ASN A 61 34.63 -4.50 5.75
CA ASN A 61 33.72 -4.19 4.66
C ASN A 61 32.73 -3.06 5.00
N ILE A 62 32.93 -1.88 4.40
CA ILE A 62 32.04 -0.72 4.59
C ILE A 62 30.61 -0.95 4.07
N GLU A 63 30.41 -1.77 3.04
CA GLU A 63 29.07 -2.07 2.52
C GLU A 63 28.25 -2.86 3.54
N ASP A 64 28.89 -3.79 4.25
CA ASP A 64 28.24 -4.60 5.28
C ASP A 64 27.94 -3.75 6.52
N HIS A 65 28.79 -2.76 6.85
CA HIS A 65 28.50 -1.76 7.87
C HIS A 65 27.28 -0.89 7.52
N TYR A 66 27.24 -0.37 6.28
CA TYR A 66 26.12 0.40 5.77
C TYR A 66 24.82 -0.42 5.81
N ALA A 67 24.86 -1.67 5.35
CA ALA A 67 23.71 -2.56 5.33
C ALA A 67 23.25 -2.96 6.74
N TYR A 68 24.17 -3.20 7.67
CA TYR A 68 23.87 -3.47 9.08
C TYR A 68 23.09 -2.31 9.71
N ILE A 69 23.61 -1.08 9.61
CA ILE A 69 22.96 0.11 10.17
C ILE A 69 21.58 0.31 9.56
N HIS A 70 21.46 0.26 8.23
CA HIS A 70 20.15 0.40 7.58
C HIS A 70 19.18 -0.72 7.97
N SER A 71 19.65 -1.96 8.15
CA SER A 71 18.81 -3.07 8.60
C SER A 71 18.32 -2.90 10.03
N HIS A 72 19.17 -2.37 10.92
CA HIS A 72 18.81 -2.02 12.29
C HIS A 72 17.71 -0.95 12.30
N TYR A 73 17.90 0.15 11.58
CA TYR A 73 16.93 1.25 11.58
C TYR A 73 15.61 0.93 10.84
N LYS A 74 15.56 -0.17 10.06
CA LYS A 74 14.30 -0.73 9.52
C LYS A 74 13.46 -1.45 10.59
N ILE A 75 14.04 -1.85 11.72
CA ILE A 75 13.28 -2.43 12.82
C ILE A 75 12.43 -1.31 13.46
N PRO A 76 11.12 -1.54 13.69
CA PRO A 76 10.29 -0.56 14.39
C PRO A 76 10.86 -0.21 15.76
N LYS A 77 10.85 1.07 16.11
CA LYS A 77 11.37 1.58 17.39
C LYS A 77 10.75 0.88 18.61
N ARG A 78 9.47 0.50 18.49
CA ARG A 78 8.75 -0.35 19.43
C ARG A 78 7.84 -1.32 18.68
N GLU A 79 7.72 -2.53 19.20
CA GLU A 79 6.90 -3.59 18.64
C GLU A 79 6.08 -4.24 19.76
N ARG A 80 4.77 -4.35 19.56
CA ARG A 80 3.86 -4.91 20.57
C ARG A 80 3.87 -6.44 20.50
N ILE A 81 4.20 -7.10 21.61
CA ILE A 81 4.21 -8.56 21.71
C ILE A 81 3.17 -8.98 22.76
N GLY A 82 1.92 -8.96 22.32
CA GLY A 82 0.77 -9.34 23.15
C GLY A 82 0.10 -8.18 23.89
N LYS A 83 -0.64 -8.50 24.96
CA LYS A 83 -1.37 -7.51 25.76
C LYS A 83 -0.40 -6.82 26.74
N GLY A 84 0.00 -5.59 26.42
CA GLY A 84 0.74 -4.71 27.33
C GLY A 84 2.27 -4.80 27.26
N ASN A 85 2.82 -5.82 26.60
CA ASN A 85 4.27 -5.97 26.46
C ASN A 85 4.77 -5.38 25.14
N TRP A 86 5.90 -4.68 25.21
CA TRP A 86 6.56 -4.03 24.07
C TRP A 86 8.03 -4.45 24.05
N ILE A 87 8.55 -4.75 22.87
CA ILE A 87 10.00 -4.83 22.63
C ILE A 87 10.43 -3.55 21.94
N TYR A 88 11.48 -2.93 22.46
CA TYR A 88 12.10 -1.75 21.88
C TYR A 88 13.29 -2.15 21.02
N ARG A 89 13.58 -1.35 19.99
CA ARG A 89 14.82 -1.48 19.23
C ARG A 89 15.98 -1.03 20.12
N ASP A 90 17.07 -1.79 20.11
CA ASP A 90 18.24 -1.52 20.95
C ASP A 90 19.26 -0.64 20.24
N ASP A 91 18.96 0.65 20.19
CA ASP A 91 19.82 1.66 19.55
C ASP A 91 21.12 1.89 20.35
N SER A 92 21.18 1.42 21.61
CA SER A 92 22.36 1.59 22.47
C SER A 92 23.49 0.64 22.08
N THR A 93 23.17 -0.62 21.80
CA THR A 93 24.17 -1.63 21.43
C THR A 93 24.87 -1.28 20.12
N ILE A 94 24.12 -0.85 19.10
CA ILE A 94 24.72 -0.49 17.81
C ILE A 94 25.60 0.78 17.92
N ARG A 95 25.19 1.77 18.72
CA ARG A 95 26.00 2.96 18.97
C ARG A 95 27.28 2.64 19.73
N ASN A 96 27.19 1.81 20.77
CA ASN A 96 28.37 1.37 21.53
C ASN A 96 29.36 0.58 20.67
N TYR A 97 28.86 -0.25 19.74
CA TYR A 97 29.70 -0.96 18.78
C TYR A 97 30.52 0.01 17.90
N TYR A 98 29.87 1.01 17.30
CA TYR A 98 30.58 1.98 16.45
C TYR A 98 31.42 2.98 17.24
N PHE A 99 31.02 3.33 18.47
CA PHE A 99 31.84 4.12 19.38
C PHE A 99 33.13 3.40 19.76
N ALA A 100 33.06 2.12 20.14
CA ALA A 100 34.28 1.35 20.42
C ALA A 100 35.20 1.28 19.20
N LYS A 101 34.63 1.14 17.99
CA LYS A 101 35.37 1.11 16.74
C LYS A 101 36.05 2.45 16.42
N SER A 102 35.39 3.58 16.71
CA SER A 102 35.97 4.92 16.50
C SER A 102 37.14 5.21 17.43
N GLN A 103 37.27 4.50 18.55
CA GLN A 103 38.42 4.60 19.44
C GLN A 103 39.62 3.70 19.03
N MET A 104 39.47 2.88 17.98
CA MET A 104 40.57 2.04 17.52
C MET A 104 41.65 2.87 16.81
N HIS A 105 42.92 2.55 17.03
CA HIS A 105 44.04 3.23 16.38
C HIS A 105 44.33 2.73 14.95
N GLN A 106 43.61 1.70 14.48
CA GLN A 106 43.84 1.07 13.18
C GLN A 106 42.90 1.65 12.11
N ASN A 107 43.48 2.08 10.98
CA ASN A 107 42.73 2.35 9.76
C ASN A 107 42.51 1.00 9.04
N PRO A 108 41.28 0.60 8.66
CA PRO A 108 40.07 1.42 8.46
C PRO A 108 39.03 1.41 9.58
N GLU A 109 39.24 0.65 10.66
CA GLU A 109 38.30 0.48 11.77
C GLU A 109 37.86 1.81 12.40
N HIS A 110 38.81 2.71 12.67
CA HIS A 110 38.56 4.05 13.17
C HIS A 110 37.56 4.84 12.30
N ASP A 111 37.78 4.84 10.99
CA ASP A 111 36.97 5.57 10.02
C ASP A 111 35.58 4.97 9.88
N TYR A 112 35.47 3.64 9.96
CA TYR A 112 34.18 2.94 9.99
C TYR A 112 33.39 3.21 11.27
N GLY A 113 34.08 3.39 12.40
CA GLY A 113 33.48 3.81 13.66
C GLY A 113 32.80 5.16 13.55
N TYR A 114 33.54 6.18 13.11
CA TYR A 114 33.00 7.52 12.91
C TYR A 114 31.93 7.58 11.82
N TYR A 115 32.13 6.91 10.69
CA TYR A 115 31.11 6.81 9.65
C TYR A 115 29.82 6.17 10.18
N GLY A 116 29.93 5.06 10.92
CA GLY A 116 28.78 4.35 11.46
C GLY A 116 28.00 5.18 12.49
N LEU A 117 28.70 5.88 13.40
CA LEU A 117 28.06 6.84 14.31
C LEU A 117 27.35 7.96 13.56
N GLY A 118 27.99 8.52 12.53
CA GLY A 118 27.41 9.57 11.70
C GLY A 118 26.16 9.11 10.96
N LEU A 119 26.16 7.87 10.44
CA LEU A 119 25.01 7.30 9.76
C LEU A 119 23.85 7.01 10.73
N CYS A 120 24.13 6.49 11.93
CA CYS A 120 23.13 6.33 12.98
C CYS A 120 22.48 7.68 13.33
N ALA A 121 23.27 8.72 13.59
CA ALA A 121 22.77 10.07 13.89
C ALA A 121 21.95 10.65 12.73
N SER A 122 22.41 10.46 11.48
CA SER A 122 21.69 10.91 10.30
C SER A 122 20.32 10.24 10.13
N LEU A 123 20.20 8.95 10.47
CA LEU A 123 18.93 8.21 10.43
C LEU A 123 17.98 8.57 11.58
N GLU A 124 18.51 9.18 12.64
CA GLU A 124 17.74 9.77 13.74
C GLU A 124 17.37 11.24 13.47
N ASN A 125 17.73 11.78 12.30
CA ASN A 125 17.60 13.18 11.91
C ASN A 125 18.42 14.17 12.78
N ASP A 126 19.45 13.70 13.49
CA ASP A 126 20.42 14.55 14.18
C ASP A 126 21.59 14.87 13.22
N TYR A 127 21.34 15.79 12.30
CA TYR A 127 22.29 16.15 11.26
C TYR A 127 23.55 16.85 11.79
N ASN A 128 23.46 17.54 12.92
CA ASN A 128 24.60 18.19 13.56
C ASN A 128 25.59 17.15 14.09
N ALA A 129 25.09 16.18 14.87
CA ALA A 129 25.93 15.09 15.37
C ALA A 129 26.48 14.23 14.22
N ALA A 130 25.67 13.99 13.17
CA ALA A 130 26.10 13.27 11.99
C ALA A 130 27.27 13.94 11.29
N MET A 131 27.20 15.26 11.07
CA MET A 131 28.27 16.02 10.41
C MET A 131 29.57 15.99 11.22
N LEU A 132 29.52 16.16 12.55
CA LEU A 132 30.70 16.08 13.42
C LEU A 132 31.40 14.71 13.31
N CYS A 133 30.63 13.63 13.23
CA CYS A 133 31.16 12.29 13.03
C CYS A 133 31.77 12.12 11.64
N TYR A 134 31.09 12.55 10.59
CA TYR A 134 31.62 12.48 9.22
C TYR A 134 32.89 13.34 9.03
N ASP A 135 32.96 14.50 9.67
CA ASP A 135 34.16 15.35 9.69
C ASP A 135 35.34 14.68 10.41
N SER A 136 35.09 13.72 11.29
CA SER A 136 36.12 12.95 11.99
C SER A 136 36.65 11.74 11.19
N VAL A 137 36.02 11.40 10.05
CA VAL A 137 36.48 10.32 9.16
C VAL A 137 37.72 10.77 8.39
N GLY A 138 38.85 10.08 8.59
CA GLY A 138 40.13 10.43 7.95
C GLY A 138 40.15 10.16 6.45
N ASN A 139 39.67 8.99 6.02
CA ASN A 139 39.56 8.63 4.62
C ASN A 139 38.40 9.37 3.92
N ARG A 140 38.70 10.51 3.29
CA ARG A 140 37.72 11.30 2.53
C ARG A 140 37.20 10.65 1.24
N LYS A 141 37.82 9.54 0.81
CA LYS A 141 37.37 8.72 -0.31
C LYS A 141 36.63 7.46 0.14
N LEU A 142 36.33 7.33 1.44
CA LEU A 142 35.52 6.23 1.96
C LEU A 142 34.19 6.19 1.22
N ASN A 143 33.84 5.01 0.68
CA ASN A 143 32.55 4.80 0.03
C ASN A 143 31.42 5.25 0.96
N TYR A 144 30.36 5.79 0.37
CA TYR A 144 29.18 6.33 1.03
C TYR A 144 29.38 7.68 1.76
N LEU A 145 30.60 8.06 2.14
CA LEU A 145 30.85 9.24 2.97
C LEU A 145 30.39 10.54 2.29
N ASN A 146 30.84 10.83 1.08
CA ASN A 146 30.49 12.10 0.43
C ASN A 146 29.00 12.13 0.07
N ASN A 147 28.40 10.98 -0.26
CA ASN A 147 26.95 10.90 -0.42
C ASN A 147 26.20 11.23 0.89
N SER A 148 26.64 10.71 2.03
CA SER A 148 26.03 11.02 3.33
C SER A 148 26.16 12.50 3.71
N ILE A 149 27.33 13.10 3.49
CA ILE A 149 27.56 14.55 3.72
C ILE A 149 26.68 15.38 2.78
N GLY A 150 26.66 15.04 1.48
CA GLY A 150 25.82 15.70 0.50
C GLY A 150 24.33 15.62 0.85
N TYR A 151 23.88 14.49 1.38
CA TYR A 151 22.51 14.31 1.86
C TYR A 151 22.17 15.28 3.00
N ILE A 152 23.07 15.48 3.97
CA ILE A 152 22.84 16.48 5.04
C ILE A 152 22.67 17.88 4.45
N TYR A 153 23.57 18.29 3.55
CA TYR A 153 23.43 19.61 2.89
C TYR A 153 22.15 19.73 2.07
N LEU A 154 21.66 18.64 1.49
CA LEU A 154 20.37 18.61 0.81
C LEU A 154 19.21 18.85 1.80
N GLN A 155 19.24 18.27 3.00
CA GLN A 155 18.23 18.52 4.04
C GLN A 155 18.28 19.97 4.57
N GLU A 156 19.46 20.58 4.58
CA GLU A 156 19.66 22.00 4.89
C GLU A 156 19.28 22.95 3.73
N ASN A 157 18.77 22.40 2.61
CA ASN A 157 18.45 23.14 1.38
C ASN A 157 19.67 23.86 0.76
N ASN A 158 20.89 23.41 1.06
CA ASN A 158 22.13 23.89 0.48
C ASN A 158 22.51 23.08 -0.77
N LEU A 159 21.78 23.32 -1.86
CA LEU A 159 21.87 22.53 -3.10
C LEU A 159 23.27 22.54 -3.73
N GLN A 160 23.96 23.68 -3.69
CA GLN A 160 25.30 23.82 -4.26
C GLN A 160 26.33 22.92 -3.55
N LYS A 161 26.32 22.90 -2.21
CA LYS A 161 27.20 22.01 -1.44
C LYS A 161 26.79 20.55 -1.62
N ALA A 162 25.49 20.26 -1.59
CA ALA A 162 24.98 18.92 -1.81
C ALA A 162 25.46 18.33 -3.15
N GLU A 163 25.26 19.07 -4.25
CA GLU A 163 25.75 18.71 -5.58
C GLU A 163 27.26 18.46 -5.59
N THR A 164 28.03 19.36 -4.98
CA THR A 164 29.50 19.24 -4.92
C THR A 164 29.92 17.90 -4.29
N TYR A 165 29.28 17.50 -3.20
CA TYR A 165 29.60 16.25 -2.52
C TYR A 165 29.08 15.01 -3.27
N PHE A 166 27.91 15.06 -3.91
CA PHE A 166 27.45 13.97 -4.77
C PHE A 166 28.39 13.74 -5.95
N ARG A 167 28.86 14.82 -6.61
CA ARG A 167 29.85 14.71 -7.69
C ARG A 167 31.20 14.19 -7.21
N LYS A 168 31.64 14.56 -6.00
CA LYS A 168 32.84 13.97 -5.37
C LYS A 168 32.69 12.46 -5.16
N GLU A 169 31.54 12.00 -4.66
CA GLU A 169 31.27 10.56 -4.49
C GLU A 169 31.30 9.80 -5.83
N ILE A 170 30.70 10.39 -6.87
CA ILE A 170 30.69 9.83 -8.23
C ILE A 170 32.12 9.71 -8.76
N ALA A 171 32.94 10.76 -8.60
CA ALA A 171 34.33 10.77 -9.03
C ALA A 171 35.21 9.74 -8.26
N ASN A 172 34.83 9.41 -7.02
CA ASN A 172 35.50 8.39 -6.23
C ASN A 172 35.07 6.96 -6.58
N HIS A 173 34.08 6.77 -7.46
CA HIS A 173 33.45 5.47 -7.72
C HIS A 173 32.92 4.77 -6.44
N GLY A 174 32.46 5.56 -5.46
CA GLY A 174 31.92 5.05 -4.20
C GLY A 174 30.45 4.62 -4.32
N ASN A 175 29.56 5.20 -3.53
CA ASN A 175 28.12 4.95 -3.60
C ASN A 175 27.49 5.63 -4.83
N LEU A 176 27.73 5.08 -6.02
CA LEU A 176 27.19 5.60 -7.27
C LEU A 176 25.66 5.68 -7.24
N SER A 177 24.98 4.65 -6.71
CA SER A 177 23.52 4.62 -6.68
C SER A 177 22.93 5.76 -5.86
N GLY A 178 23.41 5.97 -4.63
CA GLY A 178 22.96 7.06 -3.78
C GLY A 178 23.35 8.42 -4.37
N ALA A 179 24.59 8.56 -4.82
CA ALA A 179 25.12 9.83 -5.30
C ALA A 179 24.41 10.33 -6.57
N TYR A 180 24.20 9.47 -7.57
CA TYR A 180 23.42 9.85 -8.75
C TYR A 180 21.96 10.12 -8.39
N THR A 181 21.32 9.28 -7.57
CA THR A 181 19.92 9.51 -7.15
C THR A 181 19.76 10.88 -6.51
N ASN A 182 20.64 11.25 -5.58
CA ASN A 182 20.57 12.53 -4.90
C ASN A 182 20.99 13.71 -5.80
N LEU A 183 21.97 13.52 -6.69
CA LEU A 183 22.33 14.52 -7.69
C LEU A 183 21.14 14.82 -8.62
N ILE A 184 20.47 13.79 -9.14
CA ILE A 184 19.28 13.93 -9.98
C ILE A 184 18.18 14.69 -9.24
N HIS A 185 18.01 14.45 -7.93
CA HIS A 185 17.07 15.22 -7.12
C HIS A 185 17.42 16.71 -7.09
N VAL A 186 18.69 17.07 -6.88
CA VAL A 186 19.15 18.47 -6.94
C VAL A 186 18.89 19.08 -8.32
N LEU A 187 19.28 18.38 -9.40
CA LEU A 187 19.09 18.85 -10.77
C LEU A 187 17.61 19.07 -11.13
N LEU A 188 16.71 18.23 -10.60
CA LEU A 188 15.26 18.39 -10.73
C LEU A 188 14.75 19.64 -10.01
N GLN A 189 15.19 19.89 -8.78
CA GLN A 189 14.82 21.09 -8.03
C GLN A 189 15.29 22.37 -8.73
N GLU A 190 16.50 22.35 -9.29
CA GLU A 190 17.05 23.46 -10.08
C GLU A 190 16.53 23.52 -11.53
N LYS A 191 15.68 22.57 -11.94
CA LYS A 191 15.13 22.45 -13.30
C LYS A 191 16.21 22.43 -14.40
N ARG A 192 17.36 21.81 -14.12
CA ARG A 192 18.50 21.65 -15.04
C ARG A 192 18.26 20.52 -16.05
N PHE A 193 17.24 20.71 -16.89
CA PHE A 193 16.73 19.67 -17.79
C PHE A 193 17.74 19.18 -18.83
N ASP A 194 18.67 20.02 -19.29
CA ASP A 194 19.70 19.60 -20.25
C ASP A 194 20.59 18.51 -19.67
N GLU A 195 21.03 18.69 -18.43
CA GLU A 195 21.85 17.70 -17.72
C GLU A 195 21.02 16.45 -17.39
N LEU A 196 19.79 16.61 -16.90
CA LEU A 196 18.89 15.47 -16.65
C LEU A 196 18.66 14.63 -17.92
N ASN A 197 18.40 15.27 -19.06
CA ASN A 197 18.21 14.59 -20.33
C ASN A 197 19.49 13.87 -20.79
N SER A 198 20.67 14.43 -20.50
CA SER A 198 21.95 13.77 -20.78
C SER A 198 22.12 12.50 -19.93
N LEU A 199 21.80 12.56 -18.64
CA LEU A 199 21.88 11.43 -17.72
C LEU A 199 20.83 10.34 -18.03
N ILE A 200 19.66 10.71 -18.54
CA ILE A 200 18.63 9.76 -18.98
C ILE A 200 19.08 9.01 -20.25
N ARG A 201 19.77 9.69 -21.17
CA ARG A 201 20.21 9.08 -22.43
C ARG A 201 21.42 8.15 -22.26
N ASP A 202 22.24 8.37 -21.25
CA ASP A 202 23.39 7.53 -20.97
C ASP A 202 22.97 6.24 -20.22
N THR A 203 23.24 5.09 -20.85
CA THR A 203 22.97 3.75 -20.29
C THR A 203 23.67 3.50 -18.94
N ALA A 204 24.80 4.16 -18.68
CA ALA A 204 25.53 4.00 -17.43
C ALA A 204 24.83 4.70 -16.26
N THR A 205 24.12 5.81 -16.51
CA THR A 205 23.51 6.65 -15.48
C THR A 205 21.99 6.53 -15.38
N ASN A 206 21.30 6.17 -16.47
CA ASN A 206 19.85 6.03 -16.52
C ASN A 206 19.33 5.12 -15.39
N LYS A 207 20.02 4.00 -15.12
CA LYS A 207 19.67 3.03 -14.07
C LYS A 207 19.56 3.61 -12.65
N PHE A 208 20.11 4.80 -12.41
CA PHE A 208 20.06 5.48 -11.11
C PHE A 208 18.89 6.46 -10.96
N PHE A 209 18.12 6.69 -12.02
CA PHE A 209 16.85 7.41 -11.89
C PHE A 209 15.88 6.56 -11.09
N THR A 210 15.32 7.15 -10.03
CA THR A 210 14.09 6.60 -9.47
C THR A 210 12.95 6.86 -10.43
N TYR A 211 11.96 5.97 -10.44
CA TYR A 211 10.76 6.15 -11.25
C TYR A 211 10.10 7.53 -11.07
N ASN A 212 10.02 8.03 -9.83
CA ASN A 212 9.42 9.34 -9.57
C ASN A 212 10.23 10.46 -10.24
N GLN A 213 11.56 10.40 -10.16
CA GLN A 213 12.44 11.40 -10.77
C GLN A 213 12.35 11.41 -12.29
N GLU A 214 12.38 10.23 -12.92
CA GLU A 214 12.24 10.13 -14.38
C GLU A 214 10.87 10.66 -14.83
N ARG A 215 9.81 10.25 -14.13
CA ARG A 215 8.43 10.70 -14.39
C ARG A 215 8.30 12.21 -14.24
N SER A 216 8.75 12.80 -13.13
CA SER A 216 8.76 14.25 -12.90
C SER A 216 9.57 15.01 -13.95
N THR A 217 10.72 14.45 -14.38
CA THR A 217 11.57 15.04 -15.43
C THR A 217 10.79 15.19 -16.74
N TYR A 218 10.05 14.16 -17.15
CA TYR A 218 9.24 14.23 -18.37
C TYR A 218 8.00 15.10 -18.19
N PHE A 219 7.34 15.02 -17.03
CA PHE A 219 6.14 15.80 -16.72
C PHE A 219 6.40 17.30 -16.79
N LEU A 220 7.43 17.78 -16.11
CA LEU A 220 7.81 19.20 -16.07
C LEU A 220 8.21 19.76 -17.44
N GLN A 221 8.69 18.91 -18.34
CA GLN A 221 9.05 19.28 -19.72
C GLN A 221 7.89 19.11 -20.72
N GLY A 222 6.71 18.64 -20.29
CA GLY A 222 5.59 18.34 -21.20
C GLY A 222 5.85 17.18 -22.17
N LYS A 223 6.81 16.29 -21.86
CA LYS A 223 7.18 15.15 -22.71
C LYS A 223 6.26 13.96 -22.48
N THR A 224 5.10 13.97 -23.14
CA THR A 224 4.01 12.99 -22.95
C THR A 224 4.43 11.54 -23.19
N PHE A 225 5.14 11.24 -24.27
CA PHE A 225 5.56 9.87 -24.58
C PHE A 225 6.48 9.29 -23.49
N GLY A 226 7.51 10.04 -23.10
CA GLY A 226 8.43 9.63 -22.02
C GLY A 226 7.69 9.42 -20.70
N TYR A 227 6.80 10.35 -20.35
CA TYR A 227 5.98 10.29 -19.14
C TYR A 227 5.13 9.01 -19.04
N PHE A 228 4.30 8.74 -20.05
CA PHE A 228 3.46 7.54 -20.05
C PHE A 228 4.26 6.25 -20.22
N ASN A 229 5.37 6.29 -20.95
CA ASN A 229 6.28 5.15 -21.05
C ASN A 229 6.89 4.78 -19.69
N THR A 230 7.31 5.78 -18.90
CA THR A 230 7.81 5.55 -17.53
C THR A 230 6.73 4.95 -16.62
N ILE A 231 5.49 5.44 -16.70
CA ILE A 231 4.33 4.86 -15.96
C ILE A 231 4.10 3.40 -16.37
N PHE A 232 4.02 3.14 -17.68
CA PHE A 232 3.78 1.80 -18.21
C PHE A 232 4.90 0.84 -17.83
N HIS A 233 6.16 1.24 -17.98
CA HIS A 233 7.31 0.42 -17.62
C HIS A 233 7.33 0.06 -16.13
N ARG A 234 6.99 0.99 -15.24
CA ARG A 234 6.85 0.68 -13.81
C ARG A 234 5.71 -0.29 -13.54
N PHE A 235 4.57 -0.08 -14.19
CA PHE A 235 3.44 -0.99 -14.05
C PHE A 235 3.83 -2.40 -14.48
N THR A 236 4.36 -2.58 -15.70
CA THR A 236 4.78 -3.90 -16.21
C THR A 236 5.90 -4.52 -15.38
N GLY A 237 6.84 -3.71 -14.86
CA GLY A 237 7.92 -4.19 -14.00
C GLY A 237 7.48 -4.60 -12.58
N SER A 238 6.30 -4.14 -12.13
CA SER A 238 5.74 -4.53 -10.83
C SER A 238 4.91 -5.83 -10.91
N VAL A 239 4.37 -6.12 -12.09
CA VAL A 239 3.52 -7.28 -12.35
C VAL A 239 4.33 -8.57 -12.34
N ASN A 240 3.86 -9.55 -11.56
CA ASN A 240 4.39 -10.91 -11.55
C ASN A 240 3.24 -11.93 -11.47
N SER A 241 3.54 -13.20 -11.77
CA SER A 241 2.52 -14.26 -11.85
C SER A 241 1.76 -14.46 -10.54
N TYR A 242 2.45 -14.48 -9.39
CA TYR A 242 1.83 -14.63 -8.08
C TYR A 242 0.90 -13.46 -7.74
N GLY A 243 1.36 -12.23 -8.03
CA GLY A 243 0.57 -11.01 -7.88
C GLY A 243 -0.69 -11.02 -8.78
N ILE A 244 -0.58 -11.48 -10.03
CA ILE A 244 -1.73 -11.63 -10.93
C ILE A 244 -2.76 -12.60 -10.32
N PHE A 245 -2.34 -13.77 -9.85
CA PHE A 245 -3.28 -14.73 -9.23
C PHE A 245 -3.97 -14.14 -7.99
N GLY A 246 -3.21 -13.47 -7.12
CA GLY A 246 -3.76 -12.79 -5.94
C GLY A 246 -4.77 -11.70 -6.31
N ALA A 247 -4.39 -10.78 -7.20
CA ALA A 247 -5.23 -9.67 -7.63
C ALA A 247 -6.50 -10.16 -8.35
N LEU A 248 -6.37 -11.16 -9.23
CA LEU A 248 -7.49 -11.75 -9.97
C LEU A 248 -8.46 -12.47 -9.05
N LEU A 249 -7.96 -13.23 -8.07
CA LEU A 249 -8.82 -13.90 -7.10
C LEU A 249 -9.64 -12.87 -6.30
N ILE A 250 -9.01 -11.81 -5.82
CA ILE A 250 -9.70 -10.73 -5.08
C ILE A 250 -10.76 -10.05 -5.96
N LEU A 251 -10.41 -9.70 -7.20
CA LEU A 251 -11.32 -9.13 -8.19
C LEU A 251 -12.54 -10.04 -8.39
N LEU A 252 -12.33 -11.33 -8.65
CA LEU A 252 -13.42 -12.28 -8.88
C LEU A 252 -14.28 -12.46 -7.63
N CYS A 253 -13.68 -12.59 -6.44
CA CYS A 253 -14.40 -12.74 -5.17
C CYS A 253 -15.40 -11.60 -4.96
N TRP A 254 -14.98 -10.36 -5.16
CA TRP A 254 -15.84 -9.19 -4.97
C TRP A 254 -16.77 -8.91 -6.15
N LEU A 255 -16.36 -9.18 -7.40
CA LEU A 255 -17.22 -9.02 -8.57
C LEU A 255 -18.41 -9.98 -8.52
N PHE A 256 -18.18 -11.25 -8.17
CA PHE A 256 -19.27 -12.22 -7.98
C PHE A 256 -20.11 -11.93 -6.75
N PHE A 257 -19.55 -11.31 -5.70
CA PHE A 257 -20.35 -10.79 -4.58
C PHE A 257 -21.32 -9.70 -5.06
N LEU A 258 -20.82 -8.70 -5.78
CA LEU A 258 -21.63 -7.61 -6.34
C LEU A 258 -22.72 -8.15 -7.27
N ARG A 259 -22.39 -9.16 -8.07
CA ARG A 259 -23.37 -9.85 -8.93
C ARG A 259 -24.45 -10.61 -8.16
N LYS A 260 -24.15 -11.08 -6.95
CA LYS A 260 -25.12 -11.83 -6.12
C LYS A 260 -26.08 -10.92 -5.36
N ILE A 261 -25.66 -9.70 -5.01
CA ILE A 261 -26.50 -8.73 -4.29
C ILE A 261 -27.50 -8.01 -5.21
N ASP A 262 -27.17 -7.94 -6.50
CA ASP A 262 -28.09 -7.58 -7.56
C ASP A 262 -29.16 -8.68 -7.73
N VAL A 263 -30.39 -8.41 -7.30
CA VAL A 263 -31.46 -9.42 -7.26
C VAL A 263 -32.69 -9.10 -8.09
N TYR A 264 -32.99 -7.83 -8.32
CA TYR A 264 -34.25 -7.45 -8.96
C TYR A 264 -34.11 -7.39 -10.48
N GLU A 265 -33.16 -6.61 -10.98
CA GLU A 265 -32.83 -6.47 -12.40
C GLU A 265 -31.35 -6.76 -12.65
N ASN A 266 -31.08 -8.00 -13.01
CA ASN A 266 -29.72 -8.50 -13.12
C ASN A 266 -28.94 -7.82 -14.26
N GLU A 267 -27.96 -7.00 -13.90
CA GLU A 267 -27.05 -6.32 -14.82
C GLU A 267 -26.36 -7.24 -15.84
N LYS A 268 -26.22 -6.76 -17.09
CA LYS A 268 -25.56 -7.55 -18.14
C LYS A 268 -24.05 -7.54 -17.92
N TRP A 269 -23.42 -8.71 -18.01
CA TRP A 269 -21.96 -8.87 -17.82
C TRP A 269 -21.11 -7.87 -18.63
N LYS A 270 -21.53 -7.54 -19.85
CA LYS A 270 -20.79 -6.58 -20.70
C LYS A 270 -20.63 -5.20 -20.04
N TYR A 271 -21.60 -4.73 -19.27
CA TYR A 271 -21.54 -3.42 -18.61
C TYR A 271 -20.71 -3.47 -17.32
N LEU A 272 -20.80 -4.56 -16.56
CA LEU A 272 -19.92 -4.79 -15.42
C LEU A 272 -18.46 -4.87 -15.87
N LEU A 273 -18.17 -5.65 -16.91
CA LEU A 273 -16.81 -5.78 -17.45
C LEU A 273 -16.30 -4.48 -18.09
N LEU A 274 -17.17 -3.73 -18.79
CA LEU A 274 -16.82 -2.41 -19.32
C LEU A 274 -16.45 -1.44 -18.18
N THR A 275 -17.28 -1.36 -17.14
CA THR A 275 -17.04 -0.47 -15.99
C THR A 275 -15.77 -0.86 -15.25
N CYS A 276 -15.54 -2.15 -15.06
CA CYS A 276 -14.32 -2.66 -14.44
C CYS A 276 -13.08 -2.30 -15.29
N GLY A 277 -13.13 -2.52 -16.61
CA GLY A 277 -12.05 -2.16 -17.53
C GLY A 277 -11.79 -0.66 -17.61
N LEU A 278 -12.84 0.17 -17.58
CA LEU A 278 -12.69 1.63 -17.46
C LEU A 278 -12.07 2.03 -16.12
N GLY A 279 -12.45 1.37 -15.02
CA GLY A 279 -11.81 1.55 -13.71
C GLY A 279 -10.31 1.28 -13.77
N MET A 280 -9.90 0.15 -14.38
CA MET A 280 -8.49 -0.19 -14.57
C MET A 280 -7.75 0.85 -15.45
N LEU A 281 -8.37 1.27 -16.56
CA LEU A 281 -7.76 2.21 -17.49
C LEU A 281 -7.60 3.60 -16.89
N LEU A 282 -8.63 4.09 -16.20
CA LEU A 282 -8.64 5.45 -15.66
C LEU A 282 -7.78 5.58 -14.40
N THR A 283 -7.43 4.49 -13.71
CA THR A 283 -6.44 4.50 -12.61
C THR A 283 -5.16 5.21 -13.01
N PHE A 284 -4.66 5.06 -14.24
CA PHE A 284 -3.46 5.76 -14.69
C PHE A 284 -3.62 7.29 -14.75
N GLY A 285 -4.85 7.79 -14.77
CA GLY A 285 -5.16 9.21 -14.68
C GLY A 285 -4.86 9.84 -13.32
N THR A 286 -4.73 9.04 -12.24
CA THR A 286 -4.33 9.58 -10.93
C THR A 286 -2.94 10.19 -10.99
N TYR A 287 -2.00 9.58 -11.73
CA TYR A 287 -0.64 10.07 -11.88
C TYR A 287 -0.60 11.50 -12.42
N LEU A 288 -1.40 11.82 -13.43
CA LEU A 288 -1.43 13.16 -14.02
C LEU A 288 -1.86 14.22 -13.01
N ILE A 289 -2.91 13.93 -12.24
CA ILE A 289 -3.47 14.86 -11.26
C ILE A 289 -2.51 14.98 -10.06
N SER A 290 -1.98 13.86 -9.56
CA SER A 290 -1.03 13.84 -8.44
C SER A 290 0.30 14.53 -8.77
N ASP A 291 0.82 14.35 -9.99
CA ASP A 291 2.03 15.06 -10.44
C ASP A 291 1.76 16.55 -10.63
N PHE A 292 0.57 16.93 -11.11
CA PHE A 292 0.18 18.34 -11.15
C PHE A 292 0.18 18.97 -9.76
N ILE A 293 -0.45 18.29 -8.78
CA ILE A 293 -0.49 18.73 -7.38
C ILE A 293 0.92 18.83 -6.78
N THR A 294 1.76 17.84 -7.03
CA THR A 294 3.11 17.77 -6.44
C THR A 294 4.04 18.82 -7.05
N GLU A 295 4.07 18.91 -8.38
CA GLU A 295 5.07 19.70 -9.11
C GLU A 295 4.68 21.18 -9.28
N TYR A 296 3.38 21.50 -9.37
CA TYR A 296 2.90 22.88 -9.54
C TYR A 296 2.34 23.51 -8.26
N LEU A 297 1.66 22.74 -7.41
CA LEU A 297 1.11 23.26 -6.14
C LEU A 297 2.06 23.05 -4.96
N ASN A 298 3.16 22.29 -5.14
CA ASN A 298 4.09 21.90 -4.08
C ASN A 298 3.39 21.29 -2.85
N PHE A 299 2.27 20.61 -3.09
CA PHE A 299 1.49 19.96 -2.04
C PHE A 299 1.87 18.48 -2.02
N ARG A 300 2.57 18.06 -0.96
CA ARG A 300 3.14 16.73 -0.80
C ARG A 300 3.28 16.37 0.67
N LEU A 301 3.44 15.08 0.96
CA LEU A 301 3.81 14.61 2.30
C LEU A 301 5.12 15.26 2.75
N ASN A 302 5.17 15.71 4.00
CA ASN A 302 6.36 16.33 4.59
C ASN A 302 6.59 15.91 6.06
N GLY A 303 5.79 14.98 6.58
CA GLY A 303 5.89 14.48 7.96
C GLY A 303 5.12 15.33 8.99
N ASN A 304 4.71 16.55 8.62
CA ASN A 304 3.85 17.36 9.48
C ASN A 304 2.43 16.78 9.49
N VAL A 305 1.92 16.49 10.69
CA VAL A 305 0.61 15.86 10.92
C VAL A 305 -0.54 16.58 10.20
N ILE A 306 -0.58 17.91 10.24
CA ILE A 306 -1.68 18.70 9.64
C ILE A 306 -1.57 18.69 8.11
N ASN A 307 -0.36 18.93 7.58
CA ASN A 307 -0.12 18.88 6.14
C ASN A 307 -0.46 17.50 5.57
N ASP A 308 0.07 16.44 6.20
CA ASP A 308 -0.12 15.07 5.73
C ASP A 308 -1.58 14.64 5.80
N PHE A 309 -2.35 15.12 6.81
CA PHE A 309 -3.79 14.89 6.91
C PHE A 309 -4.55 15.49 5.72
N PHE A 310 -4.29 16.77 5.41
CA PHE A 310 -4.93 17.40 4.26
C PHE A 310 -4.45 16.80 2.94
N TYR A 311 -3.18 16.40 2.84
CA TYR A 311 -2.63 15.77 1.65
C TYR A 311 -3.27 14.41 1.41
N ALA A 312 -3.49 13.61 2.46
CA ALA A 312 -4.20 12.34 2.34
C ALA A 312 -5.65 12.54 1.84
N ILE A 313 -6.35 13.59 2.29
CA ILE A 313 -7.73 13.87 1.85
C ILE A 313 -7.79 14.43 0.44
N PHE A 314 -7.02 15.48 0.13
CA PHE A 314 -7.15 16.23 -1.12
C PHE A 314 -6.14 15.83 -2.19
N GLY A 315 -4.93 15.45 -1.80
CA GLY A 315 -3.86 15.01 -2.70
C GLY A 315 -3.97 13.55 -3.12
N ILE A 316 -4.56 12.70 -2.26
CA ILE A 316 -4.77 11.27 -2.53
C ILE A 316 -6.27 10.97 -2.69
N GLY A 317 -7.03 11.03 -1.59
CA GLY A 317 -8.44 10.61 -1.56
C GLY A 317 -9.31 11.26 -2.63
N ALA A 318 -9.31 12.60 -2.71
CA ALA A 318 -10.12 13.33 -3.70
C ALA A 318 -9.71 12.99 -5.14
N VAL A 319 -8.41 12.84 -5.41
CA VAL A 319 -7.89 12.49 -6.75
C VAL A 319 -8.38 11.11 -7.16
N GLU A 320 -8.22 10.14 -6.26
CA GLU A 320 -8.61 8.77 -6.59
C GLU A 320 -10.11 8.59 -6.67
N GLU A 321 -10.89 9.17 -5.75
CA GLU A 321 -12.35 9.07 -5.79
C GLU A 321 -12.94 9.79 -7.01
N PHE A 322 -12.28 10.84 -7.51
CA PHE A 322 -12.67 11.49 -8.75
C PHE A 322 -12.48 10.54 -9.93
N VAL A 323 -11.32 9.89 -10.01
CA VAL A 323 -11.02 8.90 -11.06
C VAL A 323 -11.96 7.69 -10.99
N LYS A 324 -12.25 7.16 -9.79
CA LYS A 324 -13.18 6.04 -9.59
C LYS A 324 -14.62 6.40 -9.92
N PHE A 325 -15.02 7.66 -9.83
CA PHE A 325 -16.35 8.09 -10.22
C PHE A 325 -16.56 8.10 -11.74
N LEU A 326 -15.51 8.35 -12.54
CA LEU A 326 -15.64 8.53 -13.99
C LEU A 326 -16.31 7.36 -14.72
N PRO A 327 -16.02 6.07 -14.44
CA PRO A 327 -16.74 4.96 -15.07
C PRO A 327 -18.24 4.94 -14.75
N LEU A 328 -18.63 5.25 -13.51
CA LEU A 328 -20.05 5.39 -13.16
C LEU A 328 -20.68 6.54 -13.95
N LEU A 329 -19.99 7.68 -14.08
CA LEU A 329 -20.46 8.80 -14.89
C LEU A 329 -20.66 8.39 -16.37
N VAL A 330 -19.73 7.62 -16.94
CA VAL A 330 -19.88 7.06 -18.30
C VAL A 330 -21.13 6.19 -18.41
N MET A 331 -21.38 5.31 -17.42
CA MET A 331 -22.58 4.46 -17.41
C MET A 331 -23.88 5.27 -17.31
N LEU A 332 -23.88 6.33 -16.49
CA LEU A 332 -25.03 7.23 -16.34
C LEU A 332 -25.33 8.06 -17.60
N LEU A 333 -24.29 8.47 -18.34
CA LEU A 333 -24.44 9.34 -19.51
C LEU A 333 -24.71 8.57 -20.80
N PHE A 334 -24.11 7.39 -20.98
CA PHE A 334 -24.10 6.68 -22.27
C PHE A 334 -24.92 5.39 -22.28
N THR A 335 -25.53 5.00 -21.16
CA THR A 335 -26.34 3.78 -21.08
C THR A 335 -27.66 4.02 -20.34
N LYS A 336 -28.60 3.09 -20.48
CA LYS A 336 -29.86 3.05 -19.72
C LYS A 336 -29.87 1.94 -18.67
N GLU A 337 -28.70 1.37 -18.37
CA GLU A 337 -28.61 0.21 -17.47
C GLU A 337 -28.70 0.66 -16.02
N VAL A 338 -28.16 1.83 -15.65
CA VAL A 338 -28.36 2.42 -14.32
C VAL A 338 -29.80 2.92 -14.17
N ASN A 339 -30.70 2.01 -13.79
CA ASN A 339 -32.15 2.17 -13.88
C ASN A 339 -32.86 1.97 -12.53
N GLU A 340 -32.19 1.41 -11.53
CA GLU A 340 -32.62 1.29 -10.15
C GLU A 340 -31.54 1.78 -9.15
N PRO A 341 -31.87 2.02 -7.86
CA PRO A 341 -30.89 2.55 -6.91
C PRO A 341 -29.67 1.65 -6.70
N ILE A 342 -29.82 0.32 -6.71
CA ILE A 342 -28.70 -0.59 -6.41
C ILE A 342 -27.61 -0.53 -7.49
N ASP A 343 -27.96 -0.21 -8.73
CA ASP A 343 -27.02 -0.08 -9.85
C ASP A 343 -25.99 1.00 -9.60
N TYR A 344 -26.36 2.12 -8.96
CA TYR A 344 -25.40 3.18 -8.59
C TYR A 344 -24.30 2.63 -7.68
N ILE A 345 -24.66 1.77 -6.73
CA ILE A 345 -23.71 1.12 -5.81
C ILE A 345 -22.90 0.07 -6.55
N ILE A 346 -23.53 -0.75 -7.40
CA ILE A 346 -22.86 -1.80 -8.18
C ILE A 346 -21.83 -1.18 -9.13
N PHE A 347 -22.20 -0.22 -9.96
CA PHE A 347 -21.29 0.40 -10.92
C PHE A 347 -20.19 1.23 -10.23
N ALA A 348 -20.49 1.94 -9.14
CA ALA A 348 -19.46 2.58 -8.32
C ALA A 348 -18.45 1.57 -7.77
N SER A 349 -18.95 0.47 -7.19
CA SER A 349 -18.11 -0.58 -6.61
C SER A 349 -17.30 -1.34 -7.66
N VAL A 350 -17.87 -1.63 -8.83
CA VAL A 350 -17.16 -2.30 -9.93
C VAL A 350 -16.08 -1.39 -10.52
N SER A 351 -16.33 -0.09 -10.61
CA SER A 351 -15.31 0.90 -10.96
C SER A 351 -14.14 0.89 -9.98
N ALA A 352 -14.45 0.98 -8.68
CA ALA A 352 -13.47 0.91 -7.60
C ALA A 352 -12.71 -0.42 -7.58
N LEU A 353 -13.36 -1.52 -7.94
CA LEU A 353 -12.75 -2.84 -8.00
C LEU A 353 -11.77 -2.97 -9.18
N GLY A 354 -12.09 -2.35 -10.32
CA GLY A 354 -11.14 -2.20 -11.44
C GLY A 354 -9.92 -1.38 -11.04
N PHE A 355 -10.13 -0.27 -10.31
CA PHE A 355 -9.06 0.54 -9.77
C PHE A 355 -8.16 -0.24 -8.81
N ALA A 356 -8.77 -0.91 -7.82
CA ALA A 356 -8.06 -1.68 -6.83
C ALA A 356 -7.33 -2.88 -7.43
N PHE A 357 -7.79 -3.42 -8.56
CA PHE A 357 -7.06 -4.47 -9.28
C PHE A 357 -5.71 -3.98 -9.81
N VAL A 358 -5.66 -2.79 -10.44
CA VAL A 358 -4.41 -2.19 -10.94
C VAL A 358 -3.46 -1.88 -9.77
N GLU A 359 -3.98 -1.34 -8.67
CA GLU A 359 -3.17 -1.16 -7.46
C GLU A 359 -2.64 -2.48 -6.92
N ASN A 360 -3.50 -3.49 -6.75
CA ASN A 360 -3.09 -4.80 -6.24
C ASN A 360 -1.97 -5.41 -7.09
N LEU A 361 -2.00 -5.26 -8.42
CA LEU A 361 -0.91 -5.69 -9.30
C LEU A 361 0.41 -4.98 -9.01
N MET A 362 0.38 -3.70 -8.64
CA MET A 362 1.57 -2.93 -8.26
C MET A 362 2.08 -3.25 -6.86
N TYR A 363 1.17 -3.46 -5.91
CA TYR A 363 1.49 -3.77 -4.51
C TYR A 363 1.99 -5.20 -4.31
N PHE A 364 1.44 -6.18 -5.04
CA PHE A 364 1.85 -7.58 -4.96
C PHE A 364 3.16 -7.84 -5.72
N ASN A 365 4.13 -6.93 -5.61
CA ASN A 365 5.48 -7.19 -6.07
C ASN A 365 6.09 -8.36 -5.27
N GLU A 366 7.18 -8.91 -5.80
CA GLU A 366 7.78 -10.15 -5.31
C GLU A 366 8.08 -10.20 -3.81
N ASN A 367 8.28 -9.04 -3.17
CA ASN A 367 8.72 -8.90 -1.79
C ASN A 367 7.57 -8.59 -0.82
N GLN A 368 6.34 -8.38 -1.33
CA GLN A 368 5.18 -7.95 -0.52
C GLN A 368 3.99 -8.91 -0.65
N LEU A 369 4.21 -10.14 -1.10
CA LEU A 369 3.14 -11.14 -1.28
C LEU A 369 2.39 -11.51 0.03
N PHE A 370 2.91 -11.16 1.21
CA PHE A 370 2.29 -11.41 2.51
C PHE A 370 1.13 -10.44 2.86
N ILE A 371 0.84 -9.45 2.03
CA ILE A 371 -0.24 -8.46 2.27
C ILE A 371 -1.54 -8.76 1.48
N ILE A 372 -1.56 -9.85 0.70
CA ILE A 372 -2.68 -10.19 -0.20
C ILE A 372 -4.00 -10.28 0.58
N HIS A 373 -4.01 -11.00 1.71
CA HIS A 373 -5.20 -11.10 2.55
C HIS A 373 -5.63 -9.76 3.13
N GLY A 374 -4.67 -8.94 3.57
CA GLY A 374 -4.94 -7.62 4.14
C GLY A 374 -5.67 -6.73 3.15
N ARG A 375 -5.22 -6.70 1.88
CA ARG A 375 -5.87 -5.93 0.82
C ARG A 375 -7.27 -6.43 0.52
N ALA A 376 -7.47 -7.75 0.46
CA ALA A 376 -8.78 -8.35 0.19
C ALA A 376 -9.82 -8.06 1.28
N LEU A 377 -9.40 -8.00 2.54
CA LEU A 377 -10.26 -7.88 3.72
C LEU A 377 -10.47 -6.44 4.19
N SER A 378 -9.66 -5.49 3.73
CA SER A 378 -9.75 -4.08 4.14
C SER A 378 -9.78 -3.13 2.96
N SER A 379 -8.63 -2.86 2.32
CA SER A 379 -8.47 -1.84 1.28
C SER A 379 -9.48 -1.98 0.13
N VAL A 380 -9.69 -3.18 -0.43
CA VAL A 380 -10.63 -3.34 -1.56
C VAL A 380 -12.07 -3.01 -1.17
N ILE A 381 -12.46 -3.35 0.06
CA ILE A 381 -13.80 -3.05 0.57
C ILE A 381 -13.93 -1.56 0.86
N SER A 382 -12.87 -0.92 1.39
CA SER A 382 -12.85 0.53 1.55
C SER A 382 -13.06 1.21 0.20
N HIS A 383 -12.30 0.85 -0.84
CA HIS A 383 -12.49 1.44 -2.17
C HIS A 383 -13.92 1.27 -2.70
N MET A 384 -14.52 0.09 -2.53
CA MET A 384 -15.92 -0.13 -2.92
C MET A 384 -16.88 0.75 -2.11
N PHE A 385 -16.67 0.88 -0.80
CA PHE A 385 -17.45 1.75 0.07
C PHE A 385 -17.29 3.22 -0.31
N ASP A 386 -16.06 3.72 -0.45
CA ASP A 386 -15.74 5.11 -0.72
C ASP A 386 -16.35 5.57 -2.06
N ALA A 387 -16.21 4.77 -3.12
CA ALA A 387 -16.88 5.05 -4.38
C ALA A 387 -18.42 4.98 -4.26
N SER A 388 -18.92 4.06 -3.43
CA SER A 388 -20.36 3.92 -3.17
C SER A 388 -20.94 5.05 -2.34
N VAL A 389 -20.14 5.82 -1.59
CA VAL A 389 -20.61 7.07 -0.95
C VAL A 389 -21.12 8.04 -2.01
N ILE A 390 -20.38 8.19 -3.12
CA ILE A 390 -20.79 9.03 -4.26
C ILE A 390 -22.07 8.47 -4.89
N GLY A 391 -22.09 7.17 -5.19
CA GLY A 391 -23.28 6.49 -5.74
C GLY A 391 -24.52 6.67 -4.84
N TYR A 392 -24.36 6.51 -3.53
CA TYR A 392 -25.43 6.67 -2.55
C TYR A 392 -25.91 8.12 -2.41
N GLY A 393 -25.01 9.10 -2.52
CA GLY A 393 -25.39 10.52 -2.60
C GLY A 393 -26.30 10.82 -3.78
N LEU A 394 -26.01 10.23 -4.96
CA LEU A 394 -26.85 10.33 -6.15
C LEU A 394 -28.21 9.61 -5.96
N ILE A 395 -28.22 8.45 -5.31
CA ILE A 395 -29.45 7.72 -4.94
C ILE A 395 -30.35 8.59 -4.07
N LEU A 396 -29.81 9.16 -2.99
CA LEU A 396 -30.57 10.02 -2.07
C LEU A 396 -31.17 11.23 -2.79
N CYS A 397 -30.40 11.83 -3.70
CA CYS A 397 -30.88 12.95 -4.51
C CYS A 397 -32.04 12.52 -5.43
N ARG A 398 -31.87 11.42 -6.16
CA ARG A 398 -32.82 10.97 -7.19
C ARG A 398 -34.10 10.34 -6.62
N TYR A 399 -33.98 9.56 -5.55
CA TYR A 399 -35.06 8.69 -5.06
C TYR A 399 -35.67 9.12 -3.71
N LYS A 400 -35.02 10.02 -2.95
CA LYS A 400 -35.49 10.40 -1.60
C LYS A 400 -35.81 11.88 -1.47
N TYR A 401 -34.85 12.76 -1.79
CA TYR A 401 -34.94 14.19 -1.48
C TYR A 401 -35.28 15.07 -2.69
N HIS A 402 -35.06 14.58 -3.93
CA HIS A 402 -35.31 15.32 -5.17
C HIS A 402 -34.62 16.71 -5.23
N GLY A 403 -33.38 16.78 -4.74
CA GLY A 403 -32.59 18.01 -4.67
C GLY A 403 -31.73 18.30 -5.91
N ASN A 404 -30.74 19.19 -5.75
CA ASN A 404 -29.77 19.49 -6.80
C ASN A 404 -28.72 18.36 -6.89
N ILE A 405 -28.66 17.69 -8.04
CA ILE A 405 -27.76 16.55 -8.26
C ILE A 405 -26.28 16.91 -8.16
N ILE A 406 -25.88 18.12 -8.59
CA ILE A 406 -24.50 18.59 -8.54
C ILE A 406 -24.09 18.82 -7.08
N LEU A 407 -24.96 19.45 -6.28
CA LEU A 407 -24.68 19.67 -4.86
C LEU A 407 -24.61 18.34 -4.11
N SER A 408 -25.51 17.39 -4.40
CA SER A 408 -25.46 16.04 -3.82
C SER A 408 -24.18 15.29 -4.20
N PHE A 409 -23.74 15.39 -5.45
CA PHE A 409 -22.46 14.85 -5.90
C PHE A 409 -21.29 15.46 -5.13
N LEU A 410 -21.21 16.81 -5.06
CA LEU A 410 -20.09 17.50 -4.40
C LEU A 410 -19.99 17.15 -2.91
N ILE A 411 -21.12 17.09 -2.20
CA ILE A 411 -21.14 16.69 -0.78
C ILE A 411 -20.68 15.24 -0.63
N ALA A 412 -21.23 14.32 -1.44
CA ALA A 412 -20.86 12.91 -1.36
C ALA A 412 -19.40 12.66 -1.75
N PHE A 413 -18.90 13.39 -2.75
CA PHE A 413 -17.50 13.37 -3.17
C PHE A 413 -16.56 13.84 -2.04
N LEU A 414 -16.89 14.92 -1.35
CA LEU A 414 -16.09 15.39 -0.22
C LEU A 414 -16.09 14.39 0.95
N ILE A 415 -17.23 13.72 1.20
CA ILE A 415 -17.31 12.66 2.21
C ILE A 415 -16.47 11.44 1.79
N ALA A 416 -16.52 11.03 0.53
CA ALA A 416 -15.71 9.94 0.00
C ALA A 416 -14.20 10.26 0.08
N ALA A 417 -13.81 11.46 -0.35
CA ALA A 417 -12.42 11.93 -0.25
C ALA A 417 -11.93 11.98 1.21
N PHE A 418 -12.78 12.43 2.13
CA PHE A 418 -12.48 12.42 3.56
C PHE A 418 -12.33 10.99 4.09
N ALA A 419 -13.25 10.09 3.75
CA ALA A 419 -13.22 8.71 4.23
C ALA A 419 -11.96 7.97 3.75
N HIS A 420 -11.64 8.10 2.47
CA HIS A 420 -10.42 7.58 1.87
C HIS A 420 -9.17 8.18 2.53
N GLY A 421 -9.06 9.51 2.52
CA GLY A 421 -7.89 10.19 3.08
C GLY A 421 -7.70 9.94 4.57
N PHE A 422 -8.78 9.75 5.32
CA PHE A 422 -8.72 9.35 6.71
C PHE A 422 -8.06 7.98 6.85
N TYR A 423 -8.49 6.97 6.08
CA TYR A 423 -7.87 5.65 6.08
C TYR A 423 -6.35 5.72 5.78
N ASP A 424 -5.98 6.44 4.72
CA ASP A 424 -4.59 6.59 4.29
C ASP A 424 -3.73 7.35 5.29
N PHE A 425 -4.24 8.43 5.87
CA PHE A 425 -3.51 9.22 6.85
C PHE A 425 -3.04 8.38 8.04
N TRP A 426 -3.93 7.53 8.58
CA TRP A 426 -3.59 6.63 9.69
C TRP A 426 -2.63 5.50 9.30
N LEU A 427 -2.44 5.22 8.01
CA LEU A 427 -1.45 4.25 7.55
C LEU A 427 -0.10 4.89 7.23
N ILE A 428 -0.10 6.13 6.75
CA ILE A 428 1.08 6.80 6.18
C ILE A 428 1.88 7.56 7.24
N ASN A 429 1.22 8.35 8.10
CA ASN A 429 1.94 9.31 8.94
C ASN A 429 2.58 8.64 10.18
N ASP A 430 3.87 8.91 10.39
CA ASP A 430 4.69 8.24 11.40
C ASP A 430 4.23 8.43 12.85
N TYR A 431 3.58 9.56 13.17
CA TYR A 431 3.09 9.84 14.51
C TYR A 431 1.81 9.08 14.85
N VAL A 432 0.98 8.83 13.83
CA VAL A 432 -0.38 8.29 14.00
C VAL A 432 -0.50 6.82 13.62
N LYS A 433 0.42 6.27 12.82
CA LYS A 433 0.38 4.87 12.36
C LYS A 433 0.35 3.83 13.47
N ASP A 434 0.85 4.18 14.66
CA ASP A 434 0.82 3.30 15.83
C ASP A 434 -0.60 3.11 16.42
N TYR A 435 -1.56 3.96 16.05
CA TYR A 435 -2.94 3.91 16.53
C TYR A 435 -3.86 3.11 15.61
N GLY A 436 -3.39 1.96 15.09
CA GLY A 436 -4.17 1.12 14.15
C GLY A 436 -5.54 0.65 14.66
N VAL A 437 -5.84 0.78 15.95
CA VAL A 437 -7.20 0.58 16.50
C VAL A 437 -8.20 1.57 15.91
N ILE A 438 -7.79 2.81 15.64
CA ILE A 438 -8.66 3.84 15.04
C ILE A 438 -9.01 3.45 13.61
N THR A 439 -8.02 3.05 12.81
CA THR A 439 -8.23 2.52 11.45
C THR A 439 -9.16 1.30 11.47
N PHE A 440 -8.98 0.41 12.44
CA PHE A 440 -9.83 -0.77 12.59
C PHE A 440 -11.28 -0.42 12.94
N ILE A 441 -11.49 0.51 13.88
CA ILE A 441 -12.83 0.99 14.24
C ILE A 441 -13.48 1.67 13.03
N PHE A 442 -12.75 2.57 12.35
CA PHE A 442 -13.21 3.24 11.14
C PHE A 442 -13.64 2.24 10.06
N MET A 443 -12.84 1.19 9.84
CA MET A 443 -13.19 0.10 8.91
C MET A 443 -14.49 -0.64 9.31
N ILE A 444 -14.78 -0.82 10.60
CA ILE A 444 -16.07 -1.38 11.02
C ILE A 444 -17.22 -0.43 10.64
N PHE A 445 -17.05 0.89 10.83
CA PHE A 445 -18.05 1.88 10.43
C PHE A 445 -18.31 1.84 8.93
N THR A 446 -17.27 1.75 8.09
CA THR A 446 -17.42 1.66 6.63
C THR A 446 -18.20 0.41 6.22
N PHE A 447 -17.97 -0.74 6.86
CA PHE A 447 -18.74 -1.96 6.57
C PHE A 447 -20.22 -1.84 6.95
N VAL A 448 -20.52 -1.21 8.09
CA VAL A 448 -21.89 -0.98 8.55
C VAL A 448 -22.61 -0.02 7.59
N TRP A 449 -21.99 1.09 7.23
CA TRP A 449 -22.57 2.05 6.30
C TRP A 449 -22.73 1.47 4.89
N TYR A 450 -21.77 0.69 4.41
CA TYR A 450 -21.90 0.00 3.12
C TYR A 450 -23.10 -0.94 3.10
N ASN A 451 -23.33 -1.71 4.19
CA ASN A 451 -24.52 -2.54 4.33
C ASN A 451 -25.82 -1.71 4.28
N ILE A 452 -25.85 -0.57 4.96
CA ILE A 452 -27.01 0.34 4.98
C ILE A 452 -27.26 0.91 3.57
N PHE A 453 -26.22 1.32 2.84
CA PHE A 453 -26.35 1.83 1.48
C PHE A 453 -26.99 0.78 0.57
N ILE A 454 -26.49 -0.45 0.60
CA ILE A 454 -27.05 -1.57 -0.17
C ILE A 454 -28.49 -1.85 0.24
N SER A 455 -28.79 -1.91 1.54
CA SER A 455 -30.15 -2.17 2.04
C SER A 455 -31.13 -1.10 1.60
N ASN A 456 -30.77 0.18 1.74
CA ASN A 456 -31.61 1.30 1.30
C ASN A 456 -31.82 1.30 -0.21
N ALA A 457 -30.78 0.95 -0.98
CA ALA A 457 -30.89 0.83 -2.41
C ALA A 457 -31.83 -0.31 -2.84
N LEU A 458 -31.73 -1.49 -2.20
CA LEU A 458 -32.63 -2.61 -2.43
C LEU A 458 -34.08 -2.29 -2.01
N ASN A 459 -34.26 -1.65 -0.85
CA ASN A 459 -35.58 -1.27 -0.32
C ASN A 459 -36.37 -0.36 -1.27
N ASN A 460 -35.67 0.50 -1.99
CA ASN A 460 -36.25 1.53 -2.85
C ASN A 460 -36.10 1.21 -4.34
N SER A 461 -35.80 -0.05 -4.67
CA SER A 461 -35.78 -0.54 -6.04
C SER A 461 -37.14 -0.36 -6.74
N THR A 462 -37.09 0.11 -8.00
CA THR A 462 -38.26 0.17 -8.88
C THR A 462 -38.71 -1.20 -9.37
N PHE A 463 -37.82 -2.20 -9.31
CA PHE A 463 -38.07 -3.59 -9.68
C PHE A 463 -38.33 -4.50 -8.47
N PHE A 464 -38.59 -3.89 -7.30
CA PHE A 464 -38.77 -4.59 -6.05
C PHE A 464 -39.76 -5.76 -6.18
N ASN A 465 -39.31 -6.95 -5.80
CA ASN A 465 -40.12 -8.16 -5.87
C ASN A 465 -39.97 -8.98 -4.57
N LYS A 466 -41.06 -9.11 -3.81
CA LYS A 466 -41.11 -9.87 -2.56
C LYS A 466 -40.72 -11.35 -2.71
N LYS A 467 -40.79 -11.92 -3.92
CA LYS A 467 -40.38 -13.31 -4.18
C LYS A 467 -38.87 -13.45 -4.46
N LYS A 468 -38.21 -12.35 -4.86
CA LYS A 468 -36.76 -12.32 -5.12
C LYS A 468 -36.03 -11.83 -3.87
N ILE A 469 -35.85 -12.73 -2.90
CA ILE A 469 -35.16 -12.43 -1.64
C ILE A 469 -33.74 -12.98 -1.68
N LEU A 470 -32.78 -12.18 -1.22
CA LEU A 470 -31.41 -12.60 -0.99
C LEU A 470 -31.34 -13.74 0.02
N ASN A 471 -30.75 -14.87 -0.38
CA ASN A 471 -30.47 -15.95 0.55
C ASN A 471 -29.22 -15.61 1.37
N ALA A 472 -29.44 -15.07 2.58
CA ALA A 472 -28.37 -14.60 3.46
C ALA A 472 -27.38 -15.72 3.85
N GLU A 473 -27.84 -16.95 4.04
CA GLU A 473 -26.96 -18.08 4.38
C GLU A 473 -26.04 -18.44 3.22
N LYS A 474 -26.57 -18.54 1.99
CA LYS A 474 -25.76 -18.81 0.78
C LYS A 474 -24.75 -17.70 0.52
N LEU A 475 -25.13 -16.44 0.74
CA LEU A 475 -24.23 -15.30 0.54
C LEU A 475 -23.14 -15.26 1.62
N LYS A 476 -23.49 -15.57 2.88
CA LYS A 476 -22.54 -15.74 3.98
C LYS A 476 -21.53 -16.83 3.69
N ASP A 477 -21.99 -18.00 3.26
CA ASP A 477 -21.13 -19.13 2.90
C ASP A 477 -20.21 -18.76 1.73
N TYR A 478 -20.74 -18.09 0.72
CA TYR A 478 -19.95 -17.59 -0.40
C TYR A 478 -18.82 -16.66 0.07
N LEU A 479 -19.12 -15.65 0.90
CA LEU A 479 -18.12 -14.73 1.44
C LEU A 479 -17.10 -15.47 2.32
N LEU A 480 -17.55 -16.39 3.16
CA LEU A 480 -16.67 -17.20 3.99
C LEU A 480 -15.68 -18.01 3.13
N TYR A 481 -16.16 -18.73 2.12
CA TYR A 481 -15.28 -19.54 1.25
C TYR A 481 -14.35 -18.68 0.39
N SER A 482 -14.89 -17.63 -0.24
CA SER A 482 -14.14 -16.77 -1.17
C SER A 482 -13.07 -15.93 -0.48
N LEU A 483 -13.33 -15.42 0.72
CA LEU A 483 -12.30 -14.68 1.48
C LEU A 483 -11.29 -15.63 2.12
N SER A 484 -11.72 -16.82 2.55
CA SER A 484 -10.80 -17.83 3.06
C SER A 484 -9.89 -18.39 1.97
N SER A 485 -10.35 -18.49 0.72
CA SER A 485 -9.50 -18.94 -0.39
C SER A 485 -8.38 -17.95 -0.72
N VAL A 486 -8.56 -16.65 -0.44
CA VAL A 486 -7.48 -15.66 -0.56
C VAL A 486 -6.36 -15.91 0.45
N ILE A 487 -6.70 -16.17 1.72
CA ILE A 487 -5.70 -16.54 2.74
C ILE A 487 -5.02 -17.86 2.37
N LEU A 488 -5.78 -18.82 1.84
CA LEU A 488 -5.22 -20.09 1.38
C LEU A 488 -4.24 -19.90 0.22
N LEU A 489 -4.59 -19.07 -0.77
CA LEU A 489 -3.70 -18.76 -1.90
C LEU A 489 -2.40 -18.11 -1.41
N GLU A 490 -2.50 -17.12 -0.51
CA GLU A 490 -1.33 -16.48 0.10
C GLU A 490 -0.44 -17.51 0.81
N TYR A 491 -1.03 -18.41 1.60
CA TYR A 491 -0.31 -19.50 2.24
C TYR A 491 0.43 -20.40 1.24
N LEU A 492 -0.25 -20.82 0.16
CA LEU A 492 0.33 -21.68 -0.86
C LEU A 492 1.48 -21.00 -1.59
N ILE A 493 1.32 -19.73 -1.96
CA ILE A 493 2.37 -18.92 -2.61
C ILE A 493 3.59 -18.79 -1.70
N MET A 494 3.38 -18.44 -0.42
CA MET A 494 4.47 -18.27 0.53
C MET A 494 5.18 -19.59 0.84
N SER A 495 4.43 -20.69 0.97
CA SER A 495 5.00 -22.02 1.18
C SER A 495 5.82 -22.50 -0.01
N TYR A 496 5.33 -22.26 -1.23
CA TYR A 496 6.01 -22.67 -2.45
C TYR A 496 7.26 -21.82 -2.72
N LYS A 497 7.18 -20.49 -2.58
CA LYS A 497 8.28 -19.57 -2.89
C LYS A 497 9.37 -19.54 -1.80
N TYR A 498 8.96 -19.62 -0.53
CA TYR A 498 9.85 -19.38 0.61
C TYR A 498 9.99 -20.60 1.54
N GLY A 499 9.33 -21.71 1.23
CA GLY A 499 9.36 -22.93 2.03
C GLY A 499 8.23 -22.98 3.08
N PRO A 500 7.94 -24.19 3.59
CA PRO A 500 6.77 -24.43 4.43
C PRO A 500 6.84 -23.68 5.77
N THR A 501 8.03 -23.44 6.33
CA THR A 501 8.14 -22.67 7.59
C THR A 501 7.74 -21.21 7.42
N ALA A 502 8.10 -20.57 6.30
CA ALA A 502 7.65 -19.22 5.99
C ALA A 502 6.15 -19.18 5.73
N GLY A 503 5.64 -20.14 4.94
CA GLY A 503 4.21 -20.30 4.70
C GLY A 503 3.40 -20.45 5.98
N ASN A 504 3.79 -21.36 6.88
CA ASN A 504 3.07 -21.61 8.14
C ASN A 504 3.03 -20.35 9.02
N TRP A 505 4.13 -19.60 9.06
CA TRP A 505 4.19 -18.33 9.78
C TRP A 505 3.25 -17.27 9.19
N THR A 506 3.24 -17.14 7.87
CA THR A 506 2.30 -16.24 7.18
C THR A 506 0.87 -16.67 7.45
N LEU A 507 0.52 -17.95 7.30
CA LEU A 507 -0.82 -18.47 7.56
C LEU A 507 -1.29 -18.14 8.97
N PHE A 508 -0.45 -18.37 9.98
CA PHE A 508 -0.79 -18.03 11.37
C PHE A 508 -1.09 -16.53 11.53
N LYS A 509 -0.24 -15.66 10.97
CA LYS A 509 -0.45 -14.21 11.00
C LYS A 509 -1.74 -13.80 10.28
N SER A 510 -1.97 -14.33 9.08
CA SER A 510 -3.13 -13.99 8.25
C SER A 510 -4.44 -14.50 8.84
N LEU A 511 -4.44 -15.64 9.53
CA LEU A 511 -5.59 -16.10 10.31
C LEU A 511 -5.80 -15.25 11.56
N TYR A 512 -4.73 -14.87 12.26
CA TYR A 512 -4.82 -14.01 13.44
C TYR A 512 -5.42 -12.64 13.13
N SER A 513 -4.99 -12.00 12.04
CA SER A 513 -5.52 -10.70 11.59
C SER A 513 -6.86 -10.82 10.84
N GLY A 514 -7.03 -11.88 10.03
CA GLY A 514 -8.10 -11.98 9.06
C GLY A 514 -9.35 -12.72 9.51
N ALA A 515 -9.26 -13.71 10.41
CA ALA A 515 -10.39 -14.59 10.73
C ALA A 515 -11.58 -13.82 11.32
N PHE A 516 -11.32 -12.87 12.22
CA PHE A 516 -12.37 -12.00 12.78
C PHE A 516 -13.00 -11.12 11.70
N ILE A 517 -12.18 -10.56 10.79
CA ILE A 517 -12.67 -9.71 9.70
C ILE A 517 -13.52 -10.52 8.71
N ILE A 518 -13.11 -11.74 8.35
CA ILE A 518 -13.91 -12.65 7.51
C ILE A 518 -15.25 -12.95 8.19
N PHE A 519 -15.25 -13.23 9.49
CA PHE A 519 -16.49 -13.45 10.22
C PHE A 519 -17.39 -12.20 10.19
N LEU A 520 -16.82 -11.02 10.44
CA LEU A 520 -17.55 -9.75 10.41
C LEU A 520 -18.13 -9.45 9.02
N LEU A 521 -17.32 -9.59 7.97
CA LEU A 521 -17.73 -9.35 6.58
C LEU A 521 -18.79 -10.35 6.12
N SER A 522 -18.55 -11.65 6.35
CA SER A 522 -19.49 -12.70 5.96
C SER A 522 -20.82 -12.61 6.70
N THR A 523 -20.88 -12.00 7.88
CA THR A 523 -22.14 -11.79 8.62
C THR A 523 -22.82 -10.47 8.27
N ARG A 524 -22.07 -9.38 8.10
CA ARG A 524 -22.61 -8.05 7.80
C ARG A 524 -22.95 -7.88 6.34
N LEU A 525 -22.13 -8.36 5.42
CA LEU A 525 -22.39 -8.23 3.98
C LEU A 525 -23.23 -9.38 3.40
N SER A 526 -23.77 -10.27 4.24
CA SER A 526 -24.71 -11.30 3.80
C SER A 526 -26.16 -11.01 4.17
N ASN A 527 -26.40 -10.14 5.16
CA ASN A 527 -27.74 -9.87 5.69
C ASN A 527 -28.13 -8.41 5.43
N PHE A 528 -28.95 -8.21 4.42
CA PHE A 528 -29.53 -6.92 4.09
C PHE A 528 -31.01 -6.97 4.47
N PRO A 529 -31.46 -6.27 5.52
CA PRO A 529 -32.88 -6.23 5.87
C PRO A 529 -33.63 -5.50 4.75
N VAL A 530 -34.41 -6.28 4.00
CA VAL A 530 -35.18 -5.78 2.86
C VAL A 530 -36.61 -5.49 3.30
N LYS A 531 -36.98 -4.20 3.29
CA LYS A 531 -38.32 -3.72 3.56
C LYS A 531 -38.68 -2.62 2.56
N GLN A 532 -39.70 -2.88 1.74
CA GLN A 532 -40.08 -2.02 0.63
C GLN A 532 -40.33 -0.57 1.09
N GLY A 533 -39.67 0.38 0.43
CA GLY A 533 -39.80 1.82 0.67
C GLY A 533 -39.11 2.35 1.93
N GLU A 534 -38.45 1.50 2.72
CA GLU A 534 -37.79 1.92 3.96
C GLU A 534 -36.42 2.56 3.69
N TRP A 535 -36.19 3.73 4.31
CA TRP A 535 -34.88 4.38 4.38
C TRP A 535 -34.32 4.28 5.79
N ARG A 536 -33.38 3.35 5.99
CA ARG A 536 -32.72 3.14 7.27
C ARG A 536 -31.77 4.31 7.57
N PRO A 537 -31.75 4.84 8.82
CA PRO A 537 -30.81 5.87 9.20
C PRO A 537 -29.38 5.33 9.24
N LEU A 538 -28.40 6.20 8.94
CA LEU A 538 -26.97 5.83 8.93
C LEU A 538 -26.42 5.44 10.30
N PHE A 539 -27.13 5.79 11.37
CA PHE A 539 -26.81 5.46 12.76
C PHE A 539 -27.78 4.43 13.35
N ASP A 540 -28.41 3.59 12.53
CA ASP A 540 -29.24 2.49 13.05
C ASP A 540 -28.36 1.26 13.33
N TRP A 541 -27.72 1.26 14.50
CA TRP A 541 -26.74 0.24 14.91
C TRP A 541 -27.36 -1.10 15.32
N ILE A 542 -28.66 -1.10 15.59
CA ILE A 542 -29.36 -2.22 16.23
C ILE A 542 -30.70 -2.40 15.52
N THR A 543 -30.73 -3.20 14.46
CA THR A 543 -31.95 -3.95 14.20
C THR A 543 -32.09 -4.94 15.35
N LYS A 544 -32.92 -4.59 16.34
CA LYS A 544 -33.62 -5.62 17.10
C LYS A 544 -34.28 -6.51 16.05
N ASN A 545 -33.94 -7.79 16.04
CA ASN A 545 -34.78 -8.81 15.44
C ASN A 545 -36.09 -8.77 16.23
N ASN A 546 -37.00 -7.89 15.85
CA ASN A 546 -38.38 -7.93 16.29
C ASN A 546 -39.20 -8.25 15.05
N ASP A 547 -39.65 -9.50 15.07
CA ASP A 547 -40.68 -10.17 14.27
C ASP A 547 -40.28 -10.77 12.91
#